data_AF-A0A1J0A862-F1
#
_entry.id   AF-A0A1J0A862-F1
#
_cell.length_a   1.000
_cell.length_b   1.000
_cell.length_c   1.000
_cell.angle_alpha   90.00
_cell.angle_beta   90.00
_cell.angle_gamma   90.00
#
_symmetry.space_group_name_H-M   'P 1'
#
loop_
_entity.id
_entity.type
_entity.pdbx_description
1 polymer ?
#
loop_
_entity_poly.entity_id
_entity_poly.type
_entity_poly.pdbx_seq_one_letter_code
_entity_poly.pdbx_strand_id
1 'polypeptide(L)'
;MITQIRVDDRLIHGQVAVVWTKELNAPLLVVANDEAAKNQVMQMTLKMAVPNGMKLLVRSVDDAIELFNDPRGKDKRMFVIVNCVSDANKIAQHVDAVETVNVANAGRFDKSDPKDKTTIFPSVLLNPDELTAAKELSELERVESYNQVLPTNPKLELKKALKNV
;
A
#
# COMPACT_ATOMS: atom_id res chain seq x y z
N MET A 1 12.57 8.69 0.77
CA MET A 1 11.22 9.26 1.00
C MET A 1 10.15 8.38 0.36
N ILE A 2 9.10 8.03 1.11
CA ILE A 2 7.98 7.23 0.59
C ILE A 2 6.84 8.18 0.23
N THR A 3 6.63 8.39 -1.07
CA THR A 3 5.61 9.32 -1.56
C THR A 3 4.20 8.78 -1.33
N GLN A 4 4.02 7.48 -1.52
CA GLN A 4 2.76 6.81 -1.23
C GLN A 4 3.00 5.34 -0.91
N ILE A 5 2.34 4.86 0.13
CA ILE A 5 2.03 3.44 0.29
C ILE A 5 0.64 3.21 -0.28
N ARG A 6 0.50 2.30 -1.24
CA ARG A 6 -0.78 1.89 -1.79
C ARG A 6 -1.15 0.50 -1.28
N VAL A 7 -2.33 0.39 -0.69
CA VAL A 7 -2.96 -0.90 -0.40
C VAL A 7 -3.75 -1.32 -1.63
N ASP A 8 -3.31 -2.39 -2.29
CA ASP A 8 -4.03 -3.07 -3.36
C ASP A 8 -3.76 -4.57 -3.21
N ASP A 9 -4.78 -5.34 -2.85
CA ASP A 9 -4.67 -6.79 -2.58
C ASP A 9 -4.28 -7.63 -3.81
N ARG A 10 -4.15 -7.00 -4.98
CA ARG A 10 -3.62 -7.56 -6.23
C ARG A 10 -2.18 -7.16 -6.53
N LEU A 11 -1.56 -6.37 -5.66
CA LEU A 11 -0.21 -5.81 -5.83
C LEU A 11 -0.07 -5.04 -7.16
N ILE A 12 0.91 -5.38 -7.99
CA ILE A 12 1.11 -4.77 -9.31
C ILE A 12 0.22 -5.48 -10.32
N HIS A 13 -0.77 -4.76 -10.86
CA HIS A 13 -1.67 -5.27 -11.90
C HIS A 13 -2.10 -4.17 -12.87
N GLY A 14 -2.48 -4.59 -14.08
CA GLY A 14 -3.01 -3.72 -15.13
C GLY A 14 -2.08 -2.51 -15.40
N GLN A 15 -2.68 -1.34 -15.59
CA GLN A 15 -1.95 -0.09 -15.80
C GLN A 15 -1.83 0.78 -14.53
N VAL A 16 -2.26 0.26 -13.36
CA VAL A 16 -2.29 1.03 -12.12
C VAL A 16 -0.89 1.50 -11.73
N ALA A 17 0.10 0.61 -11.80
CA ALA A 17 1.49 0.97 -11.53
C ALA A 17 2.04 2.00 -12.52
N VAL A 18 1.63 1.97 -13.79
CA VAL A 18 2.05 2.97 -14.80
C VAL A 18 1.50 4.35 -14.44
N VAL A 19 0.20 4.42 -14.15
CA VAL A 19 -0.48 5.68 -13.86
C VAL A 19 0.03 6.31 -12.58
N TRP A 20 0.14 5.54 -11.49
CA TRP A 20 0.57 6.06 -10.20
C TRP A 20 2.05 6.41 -10.13
N THR A 21 2.93 5.65 -10.77
CA THR A 21 4.37 6.02 -10.77
C THR A 21 4.63 7.34 -11.50
N LYS A 22 3.88 7.62 -12.58
CA LYS A 22 3.92 8.91 -13.28
C LYS A 22 3.35 10.04 -12.42
N GLU A 23 2.17 9.84 -11.84
CA GLU A 23 1.51 10.83 -10.97
C GLU A 23 2.40 11.21 -9.78
N LEU A 24 3.00 10.23 -9.14
CA LEU A 24 3.81 10.41 -7.94
C LEU A 24 5.26 10.84 -8.24
N ASN A 25 5.68 10.87 -9.50
CA ASN A 25 7.08 11.05 -9.90
C ASN A 25 8.03 10.17 -9.07
N ALA A 26 7.68 8.88 -8.94
CA ALA A 26 8.33 7.93 -8.04
C ALA A 26 8.90 6.75 -8.84
N PRO A 27 10.19 6.81 -9.24
CA PRO A 27 10.76 5.84 -10.18
C PRO A 27 11.16 4.49 -9.55
N LEU A 28 11.10 4.39 -8.22
CA LEU A 28 11.41 3.17 -7.47
C LEU A 28 10.12 2.57 -6.91
N LEU A 29 9.71 1.43 -7.45
CA LEU A 29 8.61 0.64 -6.89
C LEU A 29 9.16 -0.32 -5.83
N VAL A 30 8.43 -0.44 -4.74
CA VAL A 30 8.69 -1.44 -3.70
C VAL A 30 7.42 -2.20 -3.43
N VAL A 31 7.44 -3.51 -3.59
CA VAL A 31 6.39 -4.40 -3.10
C VAL A 31 6.87 -4.95 -1.77
N ALA A 32 6.18 -4.58 -0.69
CA ALA A 32 6.41 -5.10 0.65
C ALA A 32 5.34 -6.15 0.93
N ASN A 33 5.71 -7.42 0.78
CA ASN A 33 4.81 -8.57 0.93
C ASN A 33 5.63 -9.85 1.16
N ASP A 34 5.37 -10.52 2.29
CA ASP A 34 6.18 -11.66 2.74
C ASP A 34 6.09 -12.88 1.81
N GLU A 35 4.93 -13.10 1.20
CA GLU A 35 4.73 -14.21 0.25
C GLU A 35 5.51 -13.95 -1.06
N ALA A 36 5.34 -12.76 -1.64
CA ALA A 36 6.05 -12.35 -2.85
C ALA A 36 7.57 -12.34 -2.64
N ALA A 37 8.05 -11.92 -1.47
CA ALA A 37 9.46 -11.94 -1.13
C ALA A 37 10.10 -13.34 -1.17
N LYS A 38 9.30 -14.39 -0.95
CA LYS A 38 9.76 -15.78 -0.90
C LYS A 38 9.39 -16.60 -2.14
N ASN A 39 8.52 -16.07 -3.02
CA ASN A 39 8.02 -16.78 -4.18
C ASN A 39 8.61 -16.23 -5.50
N GLN A 40 9.53 -16.97 -6.11
CA GLN A 40 10.19 -16.56 -7.36
C GLN A 40 9.23 -16.36 -8.53
N VAL A 41 8.20 -17.21 -8.66
CA VAL A 41 7.21 -17.10 -9.74
C VAL A 41 6.41 -15.81 -9.59
N MET A 42 6.04 -15.47 -8.35
CA MET A 42 5.33 -14.23 -8.04
C MET A 42 6.21 -12.99 -8.33
N GLN A 43 7.50 -13.02 -7.95
CA GLN A 43 8.44 -11.94 -8.27
C GLN A 43 8.61 -11.74 -9.78
N MET A 44 8.73 -12.81 -10.55
CA MET A 44 8.81 -12.74 -12.01
C MET A 44 7.53 -12.12 -12.59
N THR A 45 6.37 -12.53 -12.08
CA THR A 45 5.07 -12.00 -12.51
C THR A 45 4.94 -10.51 -12.22
N LEU A 46 5.30 -10.07 -11.01
CA LEU A 46 5.31 -8.66 -10.64
C LEU A 46 6.26 -7.86 -11.53
N LYS A 47 7.46 -8.39 -11.81
CA LYS A 47 8.46 -7.73 -12.66
C LYS A 47 7.98 -7.54 -14.10
N MET A 48 7.20 -8.47 -14.65
CA MET A 48 6.61 -8.32 -15.98
C MET A 48 5.54 -7.21 -16.03
N ALA A 49 4.90 -6.90 -14.91
CA ALA A 49 3.88 -5.86 -14.82
C ALA A 49 4.46 -4.46 -14.49
N VAL A 50 5.77 -4.36 -14.22
CA VAL A 50 6.44 -3.08 -13.93
C VAL A 50 6.62 -2.27 -15.22
N PRO A 51 6.35 -0.95 -15.20
CA PRO A 51 6.58 -0.10 -16.37
C PRO A 51 8.06 -0.08 -16.82
N ASN A 52 8.29 0.05 -18.13
CA ASN A 52 9.65 0.15 -18.67
C ASN A 52 10.44 1.30 -18.03
N GLY A 53 11.71 1.04 -17.69
CA GLY A 53 12.62 2.02 -17.10
C GLY A 53 12.47 2.20 -15.58
N MET A 54 11.50 1.54 -14.95
CA MET A 54 11.32 1.57 -13.50
C MET A 54 12.10 0.45 -12.80
N LYS A 55 12.52 0.71 -11.57
CA LYS A 55 13.14 -0.31 -10.71
C LYS A 55 12.08 -0.89 -9.79
N LEU A 56 12.10 -2.21 -9.60
CA LEU A 56 11.26 -2.92 -8.64
C LEU A 56 12.14 -3.60 -7.59
N LEU A 57 11.78 -3.41 -6.32
CA LEU A 57 12.23 -4.23 -5.21
C LEU A 57 11.03 -5.01 -4.65
N VAL A 58 11.22 -6.29 -4.39
CA VAL A 58 10.25 -7.11 -3.66
C VAL A 58 10.91 -7.54 -2.35
N ARG A 59 10.27 -7.23 -1.23
CA ARG A 59 10.81 -7.42 0.12
C ARG A 59 9.72 -7.94 1.06
N SER A 60 10.13 -8.62 2.13
CA SER A 60 9.25 -8.80 3.27
C SER A 60 8.87 -7.43 3.85
N VAL A 61 7.84 -7.38 4.69
CA VAL A 61 7.43 -6.13 5.32
C VAL A 61 8.54 -5.57 6.22
N ASP A 62 9.20 -6.44 6.98
CA ASP A 62 10.30 -6.05 7.88
C ASP A 62 11.54 -5.58 7.11
N ASP A 63 11.97 -6.31 6.06
CA ASP A 63 13.10 -5.89 5.21
C ASP A 63 12.80 -4.56 4.50
N ALA A 64 11.53 -4.29 4.17
CA ALA A 64 11.11 -3.03 3.58
C ALA A 64 11.26 -1.89 4.59
N ILE A 65 10.84 -2.08 5.85
CA ILE A 65 11.02 -1.08 6.93
C ILE A 65 12.51 -0.77 7.13
N GLU A 66 13.37 -1.79 7.18
CA GLU A 66 14.82 -1.60 7.26
C GLU A 66 15.37 -0.79 6.07
N LEU A 67 14.95 -1.15 4.85
CA LEU A 67 15.31 -0.43 3.63
C LEU A 67 14.88 1.04 3.66
N PHE A 68 13.68 1.32 4.18
CA PHE A 68 13.12 2.66 4.21
C PHE A 68 13.81 3.57 5.23
N ASN A 69 14.30 2.99 6.32
CA ASN A 69 15.07 3.68 7.35
C ASN A 69 16.57 3.78 7.02
N ASP A 70 17.03 3.13 5.93
CA ASP A 70 18.41 3.24 5.48
C ASP A 70 18.74 4.65 4.95
N PRO A 71 19.73 5.35 5.51
CA PRO A 71 20.07 6.72 5.12
C PRO A 71 20.53 6.83 3.64
N ARG A 72 20.97 5.72 3.02
CA ARG A 72 21.33 5.68 1.59
C ARG A 72 20.11 5.87 0.67
N GLY A 73 18.91 5.58 1.18
CA GLY A 73 17.64 5.72 0.48
C GLY A 73 16.96 7.09 0.61
N LYS A 74 17.51 8.01 1.42
CA LYS A 74 16.84 9.28 1.78
C LYS A 74 16.36 10.10 0.58
N ASP A 75 17.20 10.20 -0.46
CA ASP A 75 16.96 11.01 -1.67
C ASP A 75 16.16 10.26 -2.75
N LYS A 76 15.72 9.02 -2.46
CA LYS A 76 14.92 8.22 -3.39
C LYS A 76 13.44 8.43 -3.13
N ARG A 77 12.68 8.75 -4.17
CA ARG A 77 11.20 8.77 -4.15
C ARG A 77 10.69 7.36 -4.44
N MET A 78 9.95 6.80 -3.49
CA MET A 78 9.46 5.43 -3.56
C MET A 78 7.93 5.38 -3.65
N PHE A 79 7.43 4.51 -4.51
CA PHE A 79 6.04 4.09 -4.55
C PHE A 79 5.95 2.67 -3.99
N VAL A 80 5.32 2.54 -2.82
CA VAL A 80 5.26 1.28 -2.09
C VAL A 80 3.89 0.65 -2.30
N ILE A 81 3.84 -0.66 -2.50
CA ILE A 81 2.60 -1.42 -2.66
C ILE A 81 2.60 -2.57 -1.65
N VAL A 82 1.49 -2.68 -0.92
CA VAL A 82 1.20 -3.77 0.03
C VAL A 82 -0.18 -4.36 -0.29
N ASN A 83 -0.47 -5.57 0.18
CA ASN A 83 -1.73 -6.26 -0.10
C ASN A 83 -2.79 -6.10 1.02
N CYS A 84 -2.43 -5.55 2.18
CA CYS A 84 -3.35 -5.35 3.31
C CYS A 84 -3.07 -4.04 4.05
N VAL A 85 -4.05 -3.59 4.84
CA VAL A 85 -3.99 -2.36 5.64
C VAL A 85 -3.08 -2.56 6.84
N SER A 86 -3.06 -3.75 7.44
CA SER A 86 -2.15 -4.09 8.53
C SER A 86 -0.67 -3.87 8.19
N ASP A 87 -0.22 -4.31 7.02
CA ASP A 87 1.15 -4.06 6.55
C ASP A 87 1.42 -2.57 6.29
N ALA A 88 0.46 -1.86 5.69
CA ALA A 88 0.57 -0.41 5.49
C ALA A 88 0.70 0.33 6.81
N ASN A 89 -0.14 -0.01 7.79
CA ASN A 89 -0.13 0.55 9.14
C ASN A 89 1.20 0.25 9.83
N LYS A 90 1.67 -1.00 9.79
CA LYS A 90 2.96 -1.40 10.37
C LYS A 90 4.11 -0.57 9.80
N ILE A 91 4.21 -0.44 8.47
CA ILE A 91 5.24 0.40 7.83
C ILE A 91 5.05 1.86 8.25
N ALA A 92 3.82 2.38 8.19
CA ALA A 92 3.52 3.76 8.52
C ALA A 92 3.78 4.09 9.98
N GLN A 93 3.77 3.14 10.92
CA GLN A 93 4.15 3.36 12.32
C GLN A 93 5.68 3.40 12.51
N HIS A 94 6.44 2.61 11.75
CA HIS A 94 7.89 2.43 11.94
C HIS A 94 8.77 3.26 10.99
N VAL A 95 8.16 4.01 10.07
CA VAL A 95 8.87 4.83 9.08
C VAL A 95 8.29 6.24 9.06
N ASP A 96 9.08 7.21 9.51
CA ASP A 96 8.65 8.61 9.58
C ASP A 96 8.57 9.30 8.22
N ALA A 97 9.25 8.75 7.20
CA ALA A 97 9.33 9.33 5.87
C ALA A 97 8.16 8.96 4.94
N VAL A 98 7.04 8.48 5.49
CA VAL A 98 5.80 8.18 4.75
C VAL A 98 4.95 9.43 4.63
N GLU A 99 4.72 9.90 3.41
CA GLU A 99 3.87 11.07 3.16
C GLU A 99 2.38 10.70 3.17
N THR A 100 2.02 9.65 2.41
CA THR A 100 0.62 9.27 2.22
C THR A 100 0.40 7.76 2.22
N VAL A 101 -0.78 7.34 2.67
CA VAL A 101 -1.26 5.95 2.52
C VAL A 101 -2.61 5.95 1.79
N ASN A 102 -2.61 5.35 0.61
CA ASN A 102 -3.79 5.17 -0.23
C ASN A 102 -4.35 3.75 -0.06
N VAL A 103 -5.42 3.60 0.72
CA VAL A 103 -6.16 2.35 0.90
C VAL A 103 -7.11 2.15 -0.28
N ALA A 104 -6.59 1.72 -1.42
CA ALA A 104 -7.32 1.71 -2.68
C ALA A 104 -8.17 0.47 -2.90
N ASN A 105 -7.64 -0.71 -2.59
CA ASN A 105 -8.35 -1.98 -2.67
C ASN A 105 -7.86 -2.94 -1.59
N ALA A 106 -8.76 -3.49 -0.77
CA ALA A 106 -8.38 -4.42 0.27
C ALA A 106 -9.50 -5.43 0.59
N GLY A 107 -9.06 -6.62 1.01
CA GLY A 107 -9.89 -7.66 1.63
C GLY A 107 -10.72 -8.50 0.68
N ARG A 108 -10.48 -8.47 -0.63
CA ARG A 108 -11.11 -9.43 -1.56
C ARG A 108 -10.37 -10.78 -1.53
N PHE A 109 -9.05 -10.77 -1.37
CA PHE A 109 -8.20 -11.97 -1.44
C PHE A 109 -7.65 -12.45 -0.08
N ASP A 110 -8.11 -11.89 1.03
CA ASP A 110 -7.64 -12.22 2.39
C ASP A 110 -8.20 -13.56 2.95
N LYS A 111 -9.10 -14.23 2.21
CA LYS A 111 -9.75 -15.50 2.55
C LYS A 111 -10.61 -15.49 3.83
N SER A 112 -10.85 -14.34 4.46
CA SER A 112 -11.73 -14.24 5.63
C SER A 112 -13.21 -14.31 5.24
N ASP A 113 -14.07 -14.72 6.18
CA ASP A 113 -15.52 -14.85 5.94
C ASP A 113 -16.11 -13.47 5.57
N PRO A 114 -16.78 -13.32 4.42
CA PRO A 114 -17.44 -12.07 4.05
C PRO A 114 -18.40 -11.51 5.10
N LYS A 115 -18.97 -12.35 5.97
CA LYS A 115 -19.87 -11.92 7.05
C LYS A 115 -19.17 -11.12 8.15
N ASP A 116 -17.88 -11.33 8.32
CA ASP A 116 -17.07 -10.65 9.34
C ASP A 116 -16.44 -9.35 8.81
N LYS A 117 -16.71 -9.01 7.54
CA LYS A 117 -16.13 -7.84 6.90
C LYS A 117 -17.02 -6.62 7.01
N THR A 118 -16.41 -5.50 7.34
CA THR A 118 -17.04 -4.19 7.27
C THR A 118 -16.64 -3.47 5.99
N THR A 119 -17.62 -2.97 5.25
CA THR A 119 -17.37 -2.20 4.03
C THR A 119 -17.08 -0.74 4.38
N ILE A 120 -15.88 -0.26 4.06
CA ILE A 120 -15.46 1.13 4.30
C ILE A 120 -15.62 1.97 3.02
N PHE A 121 -15.23 1.39 1.89
CA PHE A 121 -15.41 1.95 0.55
C PHE A 121 -15.87 0.82 -0.39
N PRO A 122 -16.41 1.12 -1.58
CA PRO A 122 -16.84 0.07 -2.53
C PRO A 122 -15.76 -0.96 -2.88
N SER A 123 -14.47 -0.57 -2.80
CA SER A 123 -13.31 -1.45 -3.06
C SER A 123 -12.57 -1.90 -1.80
N VAL A 124 -13.06 -1.58 -0.60
CA VAL A 124 -12.35 -1.81 0.67
C VAL A 124 -13.29 -2.47 1.66
N LEU A 125 -13.09 -3.78 1.86
CA LEU A 125 -13.82 -4.59 2.82
C LEU A 125 -12.83 -5.10 3.87
N LEU A 126 -13.00 -4.74 5.13
CA LEU A 126 -12.02 -5.03 6.17
C LEU A 126 -12.59 -6.03 7.16
N ASN A 127 -11.85 -7.12 7.39
CA ASN A 127 -12.08 -8.00 8.54
C ASN A 127 -11.71 -7.26 9.86
N PRO A 128 -11.98 -7.84 11.05
CA PRO A 128 -11.75 -7.15 12.32
C PRO A 128 -10.31 -6.66 12.55
N ASP A 129 -9.30 -7.45 12.15
CA ASP A 129 -7.89 -7.11 12.31
C ASP A 129 -7.50 -5.95 11.39
N GLU A 130 -7.95 -6.01 10.13
CA GLU A 130 -7.72 -4.96 9.14
C GLU A 130 -8.45 -3.67 9.48
N LEU A 131 -9.64 -3.76 10.09
CA LEU A 131 -10.39 -2.60 10.57
C LEU A 131 -9.66 -1.91 11.72
N THR A 132 -9.07 -2.70 12.64
CA THR A 132 -8.26 -2.17 13.73
C THR A 132 -7.03 -1.44 13.18
N ALA A 133 -6.32 -2.05 12.24
CA ALA A 133 -5.19 -1.42 11.57
C ALA A 133 -5.57 -0.13 10.82
N ALA A 134 -6.74 -0.10 10.18
CA ALA A 134 -7.25 1.10 9.50
C ALA A 134 -7.53 2.24 10.48
N LYS A 135 -8.10 1.93 11.65
CA LYS A 135 -8.34 2.90 12.72
C LYS A 135 -7.02 3.48 13.23
N GLU A 136 -6.06 2.64 13.58
CA GLU A 136 -4.72 3.08 14.01
C GLU A 136 -4.03 3.94 12.96
N LEU A 137 -4.03 3.51 11.70
CA LEU A 137 -3.46 4.25 10.59
C LEU A 137 -4.10 5.65 10.44
N SER A 138 -5.41 5.76 10.64
CA SER A 138 -6.14 7.02 10.52
C SER A 138 -5.87 8.03 11.64
N GLU A 139 -5.28 7.57 12.75
CA GLU A 139 -4.86 8.42 13.86
C GLU A 139 -3.41 8.92 13.73
N LEU A 140 -2.66 8.44 12.72
CA LEU A 140 -1.32 8.95 12.42
C LEU A 140 -1.41 10.31 11.72
N GLU A 141 -1.49 11.39 12.49
CA GLU A 141 -1.62 12.77 11.98
C GLU A 141 -0.50 13.21 11.02
N ARG A 142 0.67 12.54 11.06
CA ARG A 142 1.78 12.81 10.14
C ARG A 142 1.63 12.17 8.75
N VAL A 143 0.64 11.29 8.55
CA VAL A 143 0.39 10.56 7.30
C VAL A 143 -1.00 10.90 6.79
N GLU A 144 -1.10 11.39 5.55
CA GLU A 144 -2.40 11.54 4.90
C GLU A 144 -2.92 10.17 4.46
N SER A 145 -3.96 9.66 5.13
CA SER A 145 -4.60 8.38 4.78
C SER A 145 -5.95 8.57 4.08
N TYR A 146 -6.11 7.93 2.91
CA TYR A 146 -7.29 8.11 2.05
C TYR A 146 -7.58 6.88 1.17
N ASN A 147 -8.72 6.88 0.51
CA ASN A 147 -9.06 5.98 -0.58
C ASN A 147 -9.07 6.74 -1.92
N GLN A 148 -8.36 6.21 -2.91
CA GLN A 148 -8.39 6.68 -4.29
C GLN A 148 -7.92 5.59 -5.26
N VAL A 149 -8.81 5.07 -6.12
CA VAL A 149 -8.47 3.96 -7.03
C VAL A 149 -7.54 4.42 -8.15
N LEU A 150 -7.94 5.45 -8.89
CA LEU A 150 -7.14 6.14 -9.92
C LEU A 150 -6.97 7.62 -9.55
N PRO A 151 -5.91 8.32 -10.01
CA PRO A 151 -5.72 9.74 -9.72
C PRO A 151 -6.89 10.64 -10.15
N THR A 152 -7.69 10.22 -11.14
CA THR A 152 -8.88 10.94 -11.60
C THR A 152 -10.12 10.72 -10.74
N ASN A 153 -10.12 9.71 -9.86
CA ASN A 153 -11.21 9.50 -8.91
C ASN A 153 -11.13 10.52 -7.76
N PRO A 154 -12.26 10.85 -7.11
CA PRO A 154 -12.22 11.69 -5.91
C PRO A 154 -11.38 11.02 -4.82
N LYS A 155 -10.57 11.84 -4.13
CA LYS A 155 -9.86 11.41 -2.93
C LYS A 155 -10.82 11.46 -1.74
N LEU A 156 -10.96 10.36 -1.02
CA LEU A 156 -11.85 10.24 0.15
C LEU A 156 -11.04 9.95 1.41
N GLU A 157 -11.14 10.81 2.42
CA GLU A 157 -10.40 10.65 3.68
C GLU A 157 -10.78 9.37 4.44
N LEU A 158 -9.77 8.62 4.88
CA LEU A 158 -9.97 7.38 5.62
C LEU A 158 -10.61 7.63 6.99
N LYS A 159 -10.08 8.60 7.75
CA LYS A 159 -10.58 8.98 9.08
C LYS A 159 -12.07 9.34 9.06
N LYS A 160 -12.53 10.03 8.01
CA LYS A 160 -13.94 10.38 7.83
C LYS A 160 -14.82 9.16 7.60
N ALA A 161 -14.37 8.18 6.81
CA ALA A 161 -15.11 6.96 6.53
C ALA A 161 -15.23 6.06 7.77
N LEU A 162 -14.21 6.05 8.63
CA LEU A 162 -14.15 5.22 9.83
C LEU A 162 -14.99 5.76 11.01
N LYS A 163 -15.43 7.03 11.01
CA LYS A 163 -16.24 7.61 12.10
C LYS A 163 -17.57 6.90 12.35
N ASN A 164 -18.10 6.19 11.35
CA ASN A 164 -19.41 5.55 11.39
C ASN A 164 -19.32 4.02 11.49
N VAL A 165 -18.14 3.49 11.83
CA VAL A 165 -17.81 2.07 11.85
C VAL A 165 -17.13 1.67 13.17
#